data_AF-A0A1D8X9B7-F1
#
_entry.id   AF-A0A1D8X9B7-F1
#
_cell.length_a   1.000
_cell.length_b   1.000
_cell.length_c   1.000
_cell.angle_alpha   90.00
_cell.angle_beta   90.00
_cell.angle_gamma   90.00
#
_symmetry.space_group_name_H-M   'P 1'
#
loop_
_entity.id
_entity.type
_entity.pdbx_description
1 polymer ?
#
loop_
_entity_poly.entity_id
_entity_poly.type
_entity_poly.pdbx_seq_one_letter_code
_entity_poly.pdbx_strand_id
1 'polypeptide(L)'
;TWADSSDSDIIDRFVRIGGNLSHYYSGSSKKKSLYRIKYILRLSCVKTLARKHKSTVRTFLKRLGPKLLDEFFTEEEQIFSLLFP
;
A
#
# COMPACT_ATOMS: atom_id res chain seq x y z
N THR A 1 -16.47 -1.46 12.40
CA THR A 1 -15.18 -2.07 12.81
C THR A 1 -14.42 -2.49 11.56
N TRP A 2 -13.07 -2.59 11.55
CA TRP A 2 -12.34 -3.12 10.38
C TRP A 2 -12.81 -4.53 9.96
N ALA A 3 -13.37 -5.27 10.91
CA ALA A 3 -14.01 -6.56 10.70
C ALA A 3 -15.27 -6.51 9.82
N ASP A 4 -15.99 -5.38 9.82
CA ASP A 4 -17.29 -5.22 9.13
C ASP A 4 -17.14 -4.60 7.74
N SER A 5 -15.99 -4.00 7.42
CA SER A 5 -15.70 -3.41 6.12
C SER A 5 -15.32 -4.49 5.10
N SER A 6 -15.74 -4.37 3.84
CA SER A 6 -15.28 -5.26 2.78
C SER A 6 -13.78 -5.07 2.51
N ASP A 7 -13.13 -6.05 1.86
CA ASP A 7 -11.71 -5.89 1.52
C ASP A 7 -11.47 -4.70 0.60
N SER A 8 -12.38 -4.46 -0.35
CA SER A 8 -12.38 -3.29 -1.24
C SER A 8 -12.53 -1.98 -0.49
N ASP A 9 -13.38 -1.90 0.54
CA ASP A 9 -13.54 -0.66 1.32
C ASP A 9 -12.27 -0.31 2.12
N ILE A 10 -11.60 -1.36 2.64
CA ILE A 10 -10.31 -1.20 3.34
C ILE A 10 -9.28 -0.67 2.35
N ILE A 11 -9.20 -1.31 1.19
CA ILE A 11 -8.34 -0.96 0.06
C ILE A 11 -8.54 0.49 -0.37
N ASP A 12 -9.78 0.89 -0.68
CA ASP A 12 -10.14 2.22 -1.16
C ASP A 12 -9.74 3.31 -0.14
N ARG A 13 -9.98 3.05 1.16
CA ARG A 13 -9.57 3.97 2.21
C ARG A 13 -8.05 4.21 2.21
N PHE A 14 -7.25 3.17 2.01
CA PHE A 14 -5.78 3.31 1.92
C PHE A 14 -5.36 4.03 0.64
N VAL A 15 -5.98 3.74 -0.51
CA VAL A 15 -5.71 4.42 -1.79
C VAL A 15 -6.00 5.91 -1.68
N ARG A 16 -7.16 6.28 -1.13
CA ARG A 16 -7.54 7.68 -0.93
C ARG A 16 -6.57 8.46 -0.05
N ILE A 17 -6.06 7.83 1.02
CA ILE A 17 -5.00 8.42 1.86
C ILE A 17 -3.71 8.63 1.06
N GLY A 18 -3.30 7.63 0.26
CA GLY A 18 -2.11 7.70 -0.60
C GLY A 18 -2.21 8.79 -1.66
N GLY A 19 -3.39 8.95 -2.26
CA GLY A 19 -3.70 10.02 -3.21
C GLY A 19 -3.61 11.40 -2.58
N ASN A 20 -4.21 11.59 -1.39
CA ASN A 20 -4.14 12.86 -0.66
C ASN A 20 -2.70 13.24 -0.29
N LEU A 21 -1.89 12.27 0.13
CA LEU A 21 -0.47 12.49 0.41
C LEU A 21 0.30 12.87 -0.86
N SER A 22 0.07 12.15 -1.96
CA SER A 22 0.71 12.44 -3.24
C SER A 22 0.35 13.84 -3.75
N HIS A 23 -0.91 14.23 -3.61
CA HIS A 23 -1.38 15.57 -3.95
C HIS A 23 -0.74 16.64 -3.07
N TYR A 24 -0.72 16.46 -1.74
CA TYR A 24 -0.13 17.42 -0.80
C TYR A 24 1.37 17.66 -1.04
N TYR A 25 2.11 16.60 -1.37
CA TYR A 25 3.56 16.67 -1.61
C TYR A 25 3.94 16.91 -3.08
N SER A 26 2.98 17.14 -3.98
CA SER A 26 3.22 17.32 -5.43
C SER A 26 4.18 18.47 -5.77
N GLY A 27 4.20 19.53 -4.96
CA GLY A 27 5.16 20.64 -5.06
C GLY A 27 6.42 20.51 -4.21
N SER A 28 6.66 19.35 -3.57
CA SER A 28 7.74 19.18 -2.59
C SER A 28 8.98 18.54 -3.20
N SER A 29 10.16 19.09 -2.88
CA SER A 29 11.47 18.47 -3.19
C SER A 29 11.76 17.20 -2.34
N LYS A 30 10.94 16.89 -1.33
CA LYS A 30 11.14 15.77 -0.39
C LYS A 30 10.65 14.40 -0.90
N LYS A 31 10.98 14.03 -2.14
CA LYS A 31 10.55 12.76 -2.76
C LYS A 31 10.89 11.50 -1.94
N LYS A 32 12.08 11.44 -1.33
CA LYS A 32 12.48 10.29 -0.47
C LYS A 32 11.58 10.11 0.75
N SER A 33 11.10 11.20 1.34
CA SER A 33 10.20 11.13 2.51
C SER A 33 8.81 10.65 2.09
N LEU A 34 8.30 11.15 0.96
CA LEU A 34 7.03 10.71 0.40
C LEU A 34 7.03 9.20 0.13
N TYR A 35 8.12 8.70 -0.47
CA TYR A 35 8.26 7.27 -0.72
C TYR A 35 8.15 6.44 0.58
N ARG A 36 8.87 6.83 1.64
CA ARG A 36 8.81 6.12 2.93
C ARG A 36 7.38 6.09 3.49
N ILE A 37 6.64 7.19 3.35
CA ILE A 37 5.25 7.27 3.80
C ILE A 37 4.37 6.33 2.95
N LYS A 38 4.50 6.35 1.62
CA LYS A 38 3.78 5.43 0.71
C LYS A 38 4.06 3.96 1.07
N TYR A 39 5.32 3.63 1.36
CA TYR A 39 5.71 2.28 1.79
C TYR A 39 5.05 1.86 3.11
N ILE A 40 5.06 2.73 4.13
CA ILE A 40 4.40 2.46 5.42
C ILE A 40 2.89 2.28 5.23
N LEU A 41 2.27 3.11 4.40
CA LEU A 41 0.84 3.06 4.12
C LEU A 41 0.45 1.73 3.47
N ARG A 42 1.20 1.29 2.47
CA ARG A 42 1.01 0.01 1.79
C ARG A 42 1.21 -1.18 2.72
N LEU A 43 2.29 -1.19 3.50
CA LEU A 43 2.56 -2.25 4.46
C LEU A 43 1.44 -2.33 5.52
N SER A 44 0.95 -1.18 5.98
CA SER A 44 -0.18 -1.08 6.90
C SER A 44 -1.46 -1.66 6.29
N CYS A 45 -1.75 -1.39 5.02
CA CYS A 45 -2.90 -1.93 4.30
C CYS A 45 -2.84 -3.47 4.26
N VAL A 46 -1.73 -4.02 3.75
CA VAL A 46 -1.54 -5.48 3.62
C VAL A 46 -1.62 -6.17 4.98
N LYS A 47 -1.02 -5.59 6.01
CA LYS A 47 -1.04 -6.14 7.37
C LYS A 47 -2.44 -6.10 7.99
N THR A 48 -3.25 -5.08 7.66
CA THR A 48 -4.65 -4.98 8.08
C THR A 48 -5.49 -6.08 7.43
N LEU A 49 -5.36 -6.27 6.12
CA LEU A 49 -6.07 -7.33 5.38
C LEU A 49 -5.62 -8.72 5.84
N ALA A 50 -4.32 -8.95 5.99
CA ALA A 50 -3.79 -10.23 6.46
C ALA A 50 -4.36 -10.60 7.85
N ARG A 51 -4.42 -9.63 8.77
CA ARG A 51 -5.05 -9.81 10.09
C ARG A 51 -6.53 -10.13 10.00
N LYS A 52 -7.28 -9.40 9.17
CA LYS A 52 -8.72 -9.66 8.94
C LYS A 52 -8.97 -11.08 8.47
N HIS A 53 -8.14 -11.57 7.55
CA HIS A 53 -8.23 -12.94 7.00
C HIS A 53 -7.50 -13.99 7.85
N LYS A 54 -7.06 -13.66 9.07
CA LYS A 54 -6.31 -14.56 9.97
C LYS A 54 -5.14 -15.26 9.28
N SER A 55 -4.44 -14.54 8.41
CA SER A 55 -3.35 -15.06 7.58
C SER A 55 -2.06 -14.30 7.83
N THR A 56 -0.92 -14.90 7.48
CA THR A 56 0.35 -14.17 7.47
C THR A 56 0.37 -13.21 6.28
N VAL A 57 1.14 -12.12 6.39
CA VAL A 57 1.35 -11.18 5.28
C VAL A 57 1.84 -11.91 4.02
N ARG A 58 2.78 -12.85 4.18
CA ARG A 58 3.32 -13.65 3.06
C ARG A 58 2.24 -14.52 2.40
N THR A 59 1.42 -15.21 3.20
CA THR A 59 0.35 -16.06 2.69
C THR A 59 -0.74 -15.23 2.01
N PHE A 60 -1.09 -14.09 2.59
CA PHE A 60 -2.07 -13.17 2.04
C PHE A 60 -1.62 -12.62 0.68
N LEU A 61 -0.37 -12.14 0.58
CA LEU A 61 0.19 -11.62 -0.66
C LEU A 61 0.25 -12.67 -1.78
N LYS A 62 0.61 -13.92 -1.45
CA LYS A 62 0.57 -15.02 -2.42
C LYS A 62 -0.84 -15.29 -2.96
N ARG A 63 -1.88 -15.07 -2.14
CA ARG A 63 -3.28 -15.29 -2.51
C ARG A 63 -3.90 -14.11 -3.27
N LEU A 64 -3.53 -12.87 -2.92
CA LEU A 64 -4.07 -11.64 -3.52
C LEU A 64 -3.71 -11.51 -5.02
N GLY A 65 -2.58 -12.09 -5.41
CA GLY A 65 -2.10 -12.12 -6.79
C GLY A 65 -1.32 -10.86 -7.19
N PRO A 66 -0.33 -10.99 -8.10
CA PRO A 66 0.52 -9.87 -8.51
C PRO A 66 -0.26 -8.77 -9.23
N LYS A 67 -1.35 -9.09 -9.94
CA LYS A 67 -2.15 -8.11 -10.71
C LYS A 67 -2.84 -7.05 -9.83
N LEU A 68 -3.35 -7.47 -8.67
CA LEU A 68 -3.96 -6.59 -7.67
C LEU A 68 -2.90 -5.78 -6.92
N LEU A 69 -1.69 -6.35 -6.76
CA LEU A 69 -0.54 -5.62 -6.25
C LEU A 69 -0.07 -4.60 -7.28
N ASP A 70 0.02 -4.93 -8.56
CA ASP A 70 0.40 -3.96 -9.59
C ASP A 70 -0.58 -2.79 -9.62
N GLU A 71 -1.89 -3.00 -9.63
CA GLU A 71 -2.85 -1.87 -9.54
C GLU A 71 -2.68 -1.01 -8.28
N PHE A 72 -2.23 -1.60 -7.16
CA PHE A 72 -1.98 -0.88 -5.90
C PHE A 72 -0.57 -0.26 -5.78
N PHE A 73 0.41 -0.77 -6.53
CA PHE A 73 1.84 -0.54 -6.36
C PHE A 73 2.54 -0.04 -7.64
N THR A 74 1.83 0.08 -8.77
CA THR A 74 2.32 0.35 -10.14
C THR A 74 3.17 1.59 -10.30
N GLU A 75 3.05 2.59 -9.42
CA GLU A 75 3.89 3.78 -9.52
C GLU A 75 5.37 3.55 -9.14
N GLU A 76 5.75 2.44 -8.48
CA GLU A 76 7.04 2.40 -7.77
C GLU A 76 7.85 1.09 -7.86
N GLU A 77 7.56 0.21 -8.83
CA GLU A 77 8.39 -0.97 -9.09
C GLU A 77 9.85 -0.57 -9.41
N GLN A 78 10.05 0.58 -10.09
CA GLN A 78 11.38 1.18 -10.32
C GLN A 78 12.06 1.78 -9.07
N ILE A 79 11.35 1.93 -7.94
CA ILE A 79 11.90 2.53 -6.72
C ILE A 79 12.28 1.45 -5.70
N PHE A 80 11.66 0.27 -5.75
CA PHE A 80 12.13 -0.89 -4.99
C PHE A 80 13.58 -1.27 -5.33
N SER A 81 13.98 -1.11 -6.60
CA SER A 81 15.37 -1.26 -7.06
C SER A 81 16.34 -0.16 -6.58
N LEU A 82 15.83 0.98 -6.06
CA LEU A 82 16.66 2.07 -5.53
C LEU A 82 16.87 2.00 -4.01
N LEU A 83 16.13 1.13 -3.31
CA LEU A 83 16.12 1.03 -1.84
C LEU A 83 16.70 -0.27 -1.30
N PHE A 84 16.79 -1.29 -2.14
CA PHE A 84 17.61 -2.47 -1.89
C PHE A 84 18.67 -2.50 -3.00
N PRO A 85 19.98 -2.42 -2.67
CA PRO A 85 21.04 -2.63 -3.65
C PRO A 85 21.02 -4.06 -4.20
#